data_AF-A0A7Y5SQV2-F1
#
_entry.id   AF-A0A7Y5SQV2-F1
#
_cell.length_a   1.000
_cell.length_b   1.000
_cell.length_c   1.000
_cell.angle_alpha   90.00
_cell.angle_beta   90.00
_cell.angle_gamma   90.00
#
_symmetry.space_group_name_H-M   'P 1'
#
loop_
_entity.id
_entity.type
_entity.pdbx_description
1 polymer ?
#
loop_
_entity_poly.entity_id
_entity_poly.type
_entity_poly.pdbx_seq_one_letter_code
_entity_poly.pdbx_strand_id
1 'polypeptide(L)'
;MTTTATHPRLAGHKLVEALIAQGVDTVFGVPGESYLAVLDGFHEHADKIRFIACRQEGGAAFMAEAGAKLTGRPGICFVTRGPGATNASIGLHTAFQDSTPMILFIGQVASDQRDREAFQEVDYRQMFGPGTLGMAKWVGEVHE
;
A
#
# COMPACT_ATOMS: atom_id res chain seq x y z
N MET A 1 -34.35 18.82 15.61
CA MET A 1 -33.61 17.57 15.40
C MET A 1 -32.88 17.68 14.09
N THR A 2 -31.60 18.05 14.13
CA THR A 2 -30.73 18.14 12.95
C THR A 2 -30.25 16.73 12.62
N THR A 3 -30.72 16.18 11.51
CA THR A 3 -30.29 14.87 11.00
C THR A 3 -28.81 14.99 10.64
N THR A 4 -27.92 14.41 11.45
CA THR A 4 -26.50 14.27 11.11
C THR A 4 -26.42 13.38 9.88
N ALA A 5 -26.05 13.96 8.73
CA ALA A 5 -25.78 13.19 7.53
C ALA A 5 -24.63 12.22 7.82
N THR A 6 -24.94 10.91 7.86
CA THR A 6 -23.92 9.86 7.93
C THR A 6 -23.13 9.90 6.64
N HIS A 7 -21.94 10.50 6.69
CA HIS A 7 -21.03 10.49 5.56
C HIS A 7 -20.59 9.04 5.31
N PRO A 8 -20.55 8.57 4.06
CA PRO A 8 -20.07 7.23 3.75
C PRO A 8 -18.65 7.07 4.29
N ARG A 9 -18.38 5.95 4.98
CA ARG A 9 -17.03 5.61 5.46
C ARG A 9 -16.09 5.51 4.25
N LEU A 10 -15.01 6.29 4.26
CA LEU A 10 -14.04 6.32 3.17
C LEU A 10 -13.42 4.92 2.97
N ALA A 11 -13.22 4.53 1.71
CA ALA A 11 -12.64 3.24 1.35
C ALA A 11 -11.27 2.99 2.02
N GLY A 12 -10.48 4.06 2.22
CA GLY A 12 -9.20 3.98 2.91
C GLY A 12 -9.31 3.49 4.36
N HIS A 13 -10.36 3.87 5.10
CA HIS A 13 -10.59 3.37 6.47
C HIS A 13 -11.00 1.90 6.42
N LYS A 14 -11.87 1.52 5.48
CA LYS A 14 -12.27 0.12 5.29
C LYS A 14 -11.08 -0.78 4.96
N LEU A 15 -10.10 -0.28 4.21
CA LEU A 15 -8.85 -1.01 3.95
C LEU A 15 -8.08 -1.28 5.25
N VAL A 16 -7.94 -0.27 6.13
CA VAL A 16 -7.27 -0.44 7.42
C VAL A 16 -8.04 -1.40 8.33
N GLU A 17 -9.37 -1.28 8.39
CA GLU A 17 -10.25 -2.22 9.12
C GLU A 17 -10.07 -3.66 8.62
N ALA A 18 -9.97 -3.84 7.29
CA ALA A 18 -9.71 -5.16 6.69
C ALA A 18 -8.33 -5.71 7.06
N LEU A 19 -7.27 -4.88 7.07
CA LEU A 19 -5.94 -5.28 7.52
C LEU A 19 -5.95 -5.74 8.98
N ILE A 20 -6.63 -5.00 9.86
CA ILE A 20 -6.81 -5.38 11.27
C ILE A 20 -7.57 -6.71 11.38
N ALA A 21 -8.65 -6.89 10.61
CA ALA A 21 -9.42 -8.13 10.59
C ALA A 21 -8.59 -9.34 10.11
N GLN A 22 -7.59 -9.12 9.25
CA GLN A 22 -6.60 -10.12 8.84
C GLN A 22 -5.43 -10.26 9.84
N GLY A 23 -5.49 -9.61 11.00
CA GLY A 23 -4.49 -9.68 12.06
C GLY A 23 -3.16 -9.03 11.70
N VAL A 24 -3.17 -7.98 10.88
CA VAL A 24 -2.02 -7.11 10.67
C VAL A 24 -1.96 -6.10 11.82
N ASP A 25 -0.82 -6.03 12.50
CA ASP A 25 -0.60 -5.09 13.62
C ASP A 25 0.45 -4.01 13.31
N THR A 26 1.25 -4.19 12.26
CA THR A 26 2.35 -3.30 11.89
C THR A 26 2.44 -3.22 10.38
N VAL A 27 2.57 -1.98 9.87
CA VAL A 27 2.79 -1.69 8.46
C VAL A 27 3.92 -0.68 8.31
N PHE A 28 4.59 -0.67 7.17
CA PHE A 28 5.70 0.22 6.87
C PHE A 28 5.37 1.09 5.66
N GLY A 29 5.89 2.31 5.58
CA GLY A 29 5.65 3.12 4.39
C GLY A 29 6.17 4.54 4.47
N VAL A 30 6.19 5.20 3.32
CA VAL A 30 6.48 6.64 3.22
C VAL A 30 5.14 7.36 3.01
N PRO A 31 4.66 8.17 3.97
CA PRO A 31 3.39 8.89 3.86
C PRO A 31 3.30 9.69 2.56
N GLY A 32 2.16 9.59 1.86
CA GLY A 32 1.93 10.27 0.60
C GLY A 32 0.52 10.79 0.45
N GLU A 33 0.37 11.88 -0.30
CA GLU A 33 -0.92 12.52 -0.57
C GLU A 33 -1.90 11.63 -1.35
N SER A 34 -1.40 10.63 -2.08
CA SER A 34 -2.22 9.76 -2.94
C SER A 34 -3.05 8.73 -2.19
N TYR A 35 -2.91 8.63 -0.86
CA TYR A 35 -3.65 7.68 -0.03
C TYR A 35 -3.99 8.24 1.37
N LEU A 36 -4.25 9.55 1.49
CA LEU A 36 -4.55 10.24 2.76
C LEU A 36 -5.65 9.57 3.59
N ALA A 37 -6.72 9.08 2.95
CA ALA A 37 -7.81 8.39 3.65
C ALA A 37 -7.35 7.09 4.35
N VAL A 38 -6.30 6.43 3.85
CA VAL A 38 -5.71 5.26 4.51
C VAL A 38 -4.85 5.70 5.70
N LEU A 39 -4.08 6.78 5.55
CA LEU A 39 -3.30 7.35 6.66
C LEU A 39 -4.20 7.82 7.80
N ASP A 40 -5.34 8.43 7.49
CA ASP A 40 -6.37 8.79 8.46
C ASP A 40 -6.95 7.55 9.17
N GLY A 41 -7.25 6.49 8.40
CA GLY A 41 -7.68 5.20 8.98
C GLY A 41 -6.64 4.57 9.92
N PHE A 42 -5.34 4.65 9.60
CA PHE A 42 -4.28 4.20 10.50
C PHE A 42 -4.20 5.05 11.77
N HIS A 43 -4.41 6.37 11.64
CA HIS A 43 -4.45 7.27 12.80
C HIS A 43 -5.63 6.94 13.73
N GLU A 44 -6.82 6.70 13.16
CA GLU A 44 -8.02 6.32 13.92
C GLU A 44 -7.86 4.99 14.69
N HIS A 45 -7.12 4.04 14.13
CA HIS A 45 -6.91 2.71 14.71
C HIS A 45 -5.49 2.50 15.26
N ALA A 46 -4.83 3.57 15.71
CA ALA A 46 -3.46 3.52 16.23
C ALA A 46 -3.28 2.61 17.48
N ASP A 47 -4.37 2.25 18.16
CA ASP A 47 -4.40 1.29 19.27
C ASP A 47 -4.34 -0.18 18.81
N LYS A 48 -4.62 -0.45 17.52
CA LYS A 48 -4.73 -1.81 16.95
C LYS A 48 -3.70 -2.10 15.87
N ILE A 49 -3.32 -1.09 15.09
CA ILE A 49 -2.39 -1.23 13.97
C ILE A 49 -1.45 -0.02 13.92
N ARG A 50 -0.16 -0.30 13.78
CA ARG A 50 0.88 0.72 13.82
C ARG A 50 1.44 0.98 12.43
N PHE A 51 1.34 2.22 11.97
CA PHE A 51 2.03 2.70 10.78
C PHE A 51 3.43 3.21 11.13
N ILE A 52 4.45 2.51 10.66
CA ILE A 52 5.85 2.93 10.79
C ILE A 52 6.21 3.81 9.60
N ALA A 53 6.27 5.13 9.84
CA ALA A 53 6.68 6.10 8.85
C ALA A 53 8.18 6.01 8.58
N CYS A 54 8.53 5.77 7.32
CA CYS A 54 9.89 5.70 6.81
C CYS A 54 10.24 6.96 6.02
N ARG A 55 11.54 7.23 5.86
CA ARG A 55 12.04 8.34 5.03
C ARG A 55 12.17 7.98 3.54
N GLN A 56 12.38 6.69 3.25
CA GLN A 56 12.70 6.17 1.91
C GLN A 56 11.92 4.88 1.66
N GLU A 57 11.35 4.73 0.46
CA GLU A 57 10.46 3.63 0.13
C GLU A 57 11.18 2.29 0.00
N GLY A 58 12.42 2.29 -0.49
CA GLY A 58 13.24 1.07 -0.52
C GLY A 58 13.47 0.50 0.88
N GLY A 59 13.75 1.37 1.85
CA GLY A 59 13.86 0.97 3.26
C GLY A 59 12.55 0.43 3.82
N ALA A 60 11.42 1.10 3.55
CA ALA A 60 10.09 0.63 3.96
C ALA A 60 9.77 -0.77 3.37
N ALA A 61 10.09 -0.99 2.11
CA ALA A 61 9.88 -2.26 1.43
C ALA A 61 10.72 -3.39 2.06
N PHE A 62 12.00 -3.15 2.36
CA PHE A 62 12.83 -4.13 3.07
C PHE A 62 12.38 -4.38 4.51
N MET A 63 11.84 -3.37 5.21
CA MET A 63 11.25 -3.58 6.53
C MET A 63 10.02 -4.49 6.47
N ALA A 64 9.16 -4.30 5.47
CA ALA A 64 8.01 -5.17 5.23
C ALA A 64 8.44 -6.61 4.90
N GLU A 65 9.43 -6.76 4.01
CA GLU A 65 10.01 -8.06 3.64
C GLU A 65 10.60 -8.79 4.85
N ALA A 66 11.41 -8.11 5.66
CA ALA A 66 11.98 -8.68 6.88
C ALA A 66 10.90 -9.03 7.91
N GLY A 67 9.91 -8.15 8.09
CA GLY A 67 8.76 -8.38 8.97
C GLY A 67 7.98 -9.63 8.57
N ALA A 68 7.80 -9.85 7.27
CA ALA A 68 7.15 -11.05 6.77
C ALA A 68 7.93 -12.33 7.11
N LYS A 69 9.24 -12.32 6.88
CA LYS A 69 10.12 -13.47 7.21
C LYS A 69 10.12 -13.80 8.69
N LEU A 70 10.15 -12.79 9.56
CA LEU A 70 10.22 -12.98 11.01
C LEU A 70 8.90 -13.46 11.62
N THR A 71 7.77 -13.06 11.04
CA THR A 71 6.44 -13.36 11.61
C THR A 71 5.72 -14.52 10.93
N GLY A 72 6.14 -14.90 9.72
CA GLY A 72 5.40 -15.83 8.87
C GLY A 72 4.06 -15.26 8.36
N ARG A 73 3.79 -13.97 8.57
CA ARG A 73 2.60 -13.27 8.08
C ARG A 73 2.95 -12.37 6.89
N PRO A 74 1.99 -11.94 6.06
CA PRO A 74 2.27 -10.99 5.00
C PRO A 74 2.85 -9.67 5.53
N GLY A 75 3.99 -9.26 4.98
CA GLY A 75 4.59 -7.95 5.23
C GLY A 75 3.88 -6.88 4.42
N ILE A 76 3.51 -5.77 5.05
CA ILE A 76 2.69 -4.72 4.43
C ILE A 76 3.50 -3.44 4.24
N CYS A 77 3.58 -2.97 3.00
CA CYS A 77 4.24 -1.72 2.63
C CYS A 77 3.27 -0.75 1.93
N PHE A 78 3.31 0.54 2.28
CA PHE A 78 2.54 1.61 1.64
C PHE A 78 3.47 2.65 1.03
N VAL A 79 3.23 2.98 -0.24
CA VAL A 79 3.98 4.00 -0.98
C VAL A 79 3.08 4.87 -1.84
N THR A 80 3.59 6.03 -2.23
CA THR A 80 2.92 6.92 -3.18
C THR A 80 3.07 6.43 -4.62
N ARG A 81 2.46 7.19 -5.54
CA ARG A 81 2.51 7.03 -7.00
C ARG A 81 3.94 6.94 -7.53
N GLY A 82 4.09 6.49 -8.78
CA GLY A 82 5.28 6.56 -9.63
C GLY A 82 6.60 6.44 -8.87
N PRO A 83 7.23 7.56 -8.46
CA PRO A 83 8.48 7.57 -7.69
C PRO A 83 8.48 6.66 -6.45
N GLY A 84 7.40 6.66 -5.67
CA GLY A 84 7.30 5.85 -4.46
C GLY A 84 7.30 4.36 -4.78
N ALA A 85 6.46 3.97 -5.74
CA ALA A 85 6.42 2.60 -6.26
C ALA A 85 7.76 2.16 -6.88
N THR A 86 8.41 3.01 -7.67
CA THR A 86 9.72 2.70 -8.26
C THR A 86 10.80 2.53 -7.20
N ASN A 87 10.81 3.35 -6.15
CA ASN A 87 11.79 3.24 -5.07
C ASN A 87 11.57 1.98 -4.21
N ALA A 88 10.31 1.56 -4.00
CA ALA A 88 10.00 0.32 -3.28
C ALA A 88 10.25 -0.95 -4.10
N SER A 89 10.39 -0.84 -5.42
CA SER A 89 10.50 -1.99 -6.33
C SER A 89 11.64 -2.95 -5.96
N ILE A 90 12.75 -2.44 -5.43
CA ILE A 90 13.89 -3.27 -5.02
C ILE A 90 13.52 -4.25 -3.90
N GLY A 91 12.75 -3.81 -2.91
CA GLY A 91 12.31 -4.67 -1.80
C GLY A 91 11.19 -5.61 -2.22
N LEU A 92 10.29 -5.15 -3.09
CA LEU A 92 9.27 -6.00 -3.70
C LEU A 92 9.90 -7.14 -4.50
N HIS A 93 10.92 -6.83 -5.31
CA HIS A 93 11.62 -7.83 -6.11
C HIS A 93 12.38 -8.82 -5.23
N THR A 94 13.05 -8.38 -4.16
CA THR A 94 13.65 -9.29 -3.18
C THR A 94 12.61 -10.22 -2.57
N ALA A 95 11.48 -9.69 -2.10
CA ALA A 95 10.40 -10.52 -1.54
C ALA A 95 9.88 -11.55 -2.55
N PHE A 96 9.77 -11.19 -3.83
CA PHE A 96 9.37 -12.10 -4.90
C PHE A 96 10.38 -13.24 -5.11
N GLN A 97 11.67 -12.92 -5.24
CA GLN A 97 12.73 -13.93 -5.42
C GLN A 97 12.83 -14.88 -4.23
N ASP A 98 12.66 -14.33 -3.02
CA ASP A 98 12.74 -15.11 -1.77
C ASP A 98 11.43 -15.83 -1.44
N SER A 99 10.40 -15.71 -2.29
CA SER A 99 9.06 -16.24 -2.04
C SER A 99 8.46 -15.79 -0.70
N THR A 100 8.83 -14.60 -0.26
CA THR A 100 8.35 -13.98 0.99
C THR A 100 6.95 -13.38 0.76
N PRO A 101 5.98 -13.63 1.67
CA PRO A 101 4.66 -13.06 1.52
C PRO A 101 4.70 -11.56 1.82
N MET A 102 4.62 -10.72 0.78
CA MET A 102 4.61 -9.27 0.90
C MET A 102 3.48 -8.67 0.05
N ILE A 103 2.84 -7.62 0.57
CA ILE A 103 1.85 -6.80 -0.14
C ILE A 103 2.36 -5.36 -0.19
N LEU A 104 2.46 -4.82 -1.41
CA LEU A 104 2.77 -3.42 -1.66
C LEU A 104 1.48 -2.69 -2.07
N PHE A 105 1.01 -1.79 -1.22
CA PHE A 105 -0.07 -0.87 -1.53
C PHE A 105 0.52 0.42 -2.12
N ILE A 106 -0.02 0.83 -3.25
CA ILE A 106 0.41 2.02 -3.99
C ILE A 106 -0.79 2.97 -4.08
N GLY A 107 -0.65 4.19 -3.57
CA GLY A 107 -1.64 5.23 -3.81
C GLY A 107 -1.62 5.64 -5.29
N GLN A 108 -2.79 5.71 -5.92
CA GLN A 108 -2.93 5.91 -7.37
C GLN A 108 -3.30 7.36 -7.74
N VAL A 109 -3.25 7.71 -9.03
CA VAL A 109 -3.88 8.92 -9.57
C VAL A 109 -5.41 8.82 -9.45
N ALA A 110 -6.09 9.98 -9.50
CA ALA A 110 -7.55 10.01 -9.48
C ALA A 110 -8.12 9.32 -10.73
N SER A 111 -9.23 8.59 -10.57
CA SER A 111 -9.83 7.79 -11.65
C SER A 111 -10.14 8.60 -12.91
N ASP A 112 -10.54 9.88 -12.76
CA ASP A 112 -10.89 10.81 -13.84
C ASP A 112 -9.67 11.43 -14.56
N GLN A 113 -8.47 11.17 -14.04
CA GLN A 113 -7.20 11.63 -14.61
C GLN A 113 -6.38 10.47 -15.22
N ARG A 114 -6.87 9.24 -15.16
CA ARG A 114 -6.20 8.08 -15.76
C ARG A 114 -6.06 8.22 -17.28
N ASP A 115 -4.95 7.75 -17.82
CA ASP A 115 -4.59 7.76 -19.24
C ASP A 115 -4.54 9.17 -19.85
N ARG A 116 -4.29 10.17 -19.00
CA ARG A 116 -4.22 11.59 -19.37
C ARG A 116 -2.87 12.22 -19.04
N GLU A 117 -1.85 11.38 -18.86
CA GLU A 117 -0.50 11.78 -18.46
C GLU A 117 -0.52 12.53 -17.12
N ALA A 118 -1.29 12.01 -16.17
CA ALA A 118 -1.38 12.61 -14.85
C ALA A 118 -0.01 12.60 -14.17
N PHE A 119 0.23 13.58 -13.30
CA PHE A 119 1.49 13.69 -12.59
C PHE A 119 1.77 12.39 -11.79
N GLN A 120 2.93 11.76 -12.07
CA GLN A 120 3.38 10.50 -11.48
C GLN A 120 2.55 9.26 -11.84
N GLU A 121 1.75 9.32 -12.90
CA GLU A 121 1.00 8.18 -13.42
C GLU A 121 1.93 7.07 -13.93
N VAL A 122 1.64 5.82 -13.54
CA VAL A 122 2.30 4.61 -14.03
C VAL A 122 1.27 3.49 -14.11
N ASP A 123 1.28 2.72 -15.20
CA ASP A 123 0.55 1.45 -15.27
C ASP A 123 1.29 0.39 -14.46
N TYR A 124 0.80 0.14 -13.24
CA TYR A 124 1.41 -0.85 -12.35
C TYR A 124 1.19 -2.30 -12.78
N ARG A 125 0.15 -2.59 -13.56
CA ARG A 125 -0.05 -3.95 -14.11
C ARG A 125 1.04 -4.26 -15.12
N GLN A 126 1.43 -3.28 -15.93
CA GLN A 126 2.58 -3.41 -16.83
C GLN A 126 3.90 -3.40 -16.07
N MET A 127 4.10 -2.43 -15.15
CA MET A 127 5.37 -2.27 -14.43
C MET A 127 5.72 -3.47 -13.54
N PHE A 128 4.75 -4.04 -12.84
CA PHE A 128 4.96 -5.12 -11.88
C PHE A 128 4.32 -6.45 -12.30
N GLY A 129 4.02 -6.61 -13.60
CA GLY A 129 3.28 -7.75 -14.14
C GLY A 129 3.70 -9.13 -13.61
N PRO A 130 2.80 -10.12 -13.65
CA PRO A 130 2.96 -11.34 -12.87
C PRO A 130 4.12 -12.24 -13.35
N GLY A 131 4.77 -12.90 -12.40
CA GLY A 131 5.76 -13.94 -12.68
C GLY A 131 7.12 -13.41 -13.08
N THR A 132 7.83 -14.09 -13.98
CA THR A 132 9.20 -13.72 -14.40
C THR A 132 9.26 -12.50 -15.33
N LEU A 133 8.10 -12.01 -15.80
CA LEU A 133 8.01 -10.79 -16.60
C LEU A 133 7.97 -9.52 -15.74
N GLY A 134 7.80 -9.64 -14.41
CA GLY A 134 7.82 -8.52 -13.49
C GLY A 134 8.30 -8.93 -12.09
N MET A 135 7.72 -8.33 -11.05
CA MET A 135 8.24 -8.43 -9.67
C MET A 135 7.16 -8.85 -8.66
N ALA A 136 5.97 -9.22 -9.13
CA ALA A 136 4.88 -9.65 -8.26
C ALA A 136 4.25 -10.95 -8.79
N LYS A 137 3.57 -11.68 -7.91
CA LYS A 137 2.75 -12.83 -8.32
C LYS A 137 1.39 -12.39 -8.87
N TRP A 138 0.89 -11.26 -8.39
CA TRP A 138 -0.39 -10.68 -8.78
C TRP A 138 -0.34 -9.16 -8.61
N VAL A 139 -0.95 -8.45 -9.54
CA VAL A 139 -1.15 -7.00 -9.48
C VAL A 139 -2.61 -6.71 -9.79
N GLY A 140 -3.26 -5.98 -8.90
CA GLY A 140 -4.63 -5.54 -9.08
C GLY A 140 -4.79 -4.09 -8.68
N GLU A 141 -5.85 -3.49 -9.19
CA GLU A 141 -6.25 -2.14 -8.86
C GLU A 141 -7.64 -2.20 -8.23
N VAL A 142 -7.82 -1.49 -7.13
CA VAL A 142 -9.11 -1.36 -6.48
C VAL A 142 -9.80 -0.16 -7.09
N HIS A 143 -10.97 -0.41 -7.69
CA HIS A 143 -11.85 0.60 -8.21
C HIS A 143 -12.96 0.90 -7.18
N GLU A 144 -13.62 2.05 -7.35
CA GLU A 144 -14.76 2.47 -6.55
C GLU A 144 -15.96 1.52 -6.62
#